data_AF-A0A2W6EHM1-F1
#
_entry.id   AF-A0A2W6EHM1-F1
#
_cell.length_a   1.000
_cell.length_b   1.000
_cell.length_c   1.000
_cell.angle_alpha   90.00
_cell.angle_beta   90.00
_cell.angle_gamma   90.00
#
_symmetry.space_group_name_H-M   'P 1'
#
loop_
_entity.id
_entity.type
_entity.pdbx_description
1 polymer ?
#
loop_
_entity_poly.entity_id
_entity_poly.type
_entity_poly.pdbx_seq_one_letter_code
_entity_poly.pdbx_strand_id
1 'polypeptide(L)' 'MNGSDLRRHLGRSGERVAAEHLQRLGFDVLERNYRTRWGELDLVAYDGRTLVFCEVKARTSDAFGAPFEAVTGIKRARI' A
#
# COMPACT_ATOMS: atom_id res chain seq x y z
N MET A 1 6.51 -19.59 -15.83
CA MET A 1 6.65 -18.37 -15.00
C MET A 1 7.33 -18.77 -13.71
N ASN A 2 8.35 -18.04 -13.26
CA ASN A 2 9.08 -18.39 -12.04
C ASN A 2 8.31 -17.89 -10.79
N GLY A 3 8.70 -18.34 -9.59
CA GLY A 3 8.02 -17.94 -8.33
C GLY A 3 8.15 -16.45 -7.98
N SER A 4 9.16 -15.74 -8.51
CA SER A 4 9.33 -14.29 -8.32
C SER A 4 8.38 -13.46 -9.18
N ASP A 5 8.06 -13.93 -10.40
CA ASP A 5 7.09 -13.30 -11.29
C ASP A 5 5.68 -13.36 -10.67
N LEU A 6 5.35 -14.49 -10.06
CA LEU A 6 4.07 -14.71 -9.39
C LEU A 6 3.91 -13.76 -8.18
N ARG A 7 4.96 -13.60 -7.36
CA ARG A 7 4.95 -12.65 -6.23
C ARG A 7 4.79 -11.21 -6.71
N ARG A 8 5.50 -10.82 -7.78
CA ARG A 8 5.38 -9.47 -8.35
C ARG A 8 4.00 -9.21 -8.94
N HIS A 9 3.41 -10.20 -9.60
CA HIS A 9 2.05 -10.09 -10.13
C HIS A 9 1.03 -9.98 -8.99
N LEU A 10 1.16 -10.80 -7.95
CA LEU A 10 0.32 -10.75 -6.76
C LEU A 10 0.42 -9.38 -6.06
N GLY A 11 1.63 -8.85 -5.87
CA GLY A 11 1.85 -7.52 -5.29
C GLY A 11 1.13 -6.42 -6.08
N ARG A 12 1.32 -6.39 -7.41
CA ARG A 12 0.64 -5.43 -8.30
C ARG A 12 -0.88 -5.56 -8.25
N SER A 13 -1.41 -6.77 -8.17
CA SER A 13 -2.85 -7.01 -8.06
C SER A 13 -3.39 -6.50 -6.71
N GLY A 14 -2.68 -6.76 -5.61
CA GLY A 14 -3.04 -6.26 -4.29
C GLY A 14 -3.03 -4.74 -4.22
N GLU A 15 -2.01 -4.09 -4.78
CA GLU A 15 -1.93 -2.63 -4.83
C GLU A 15 -3.09 -2.01 -5.60
N ARG A 16 -3.47 -2.61 -6.74
CA ARG A 16 -4.63 -2.18 -7.52
C ARG A 16 -5.92 -2.28 -6.69
N VAL A 17 -6.16 -3.42 -6.04
CA VAL A 17 -7.35 -3.63 -5.20
C VAL A 17 -7.39 -2.65 -4.02
N ALA A 18 -6.23 -2.37 -3.40
CA ALA A 18 -6.14 -1.40 -2.32
C ALA A 18 -6.47 0.03 -2.80
N ALA A 19 -5.97 0.44 -3.96
CA ALA A 19 -6.29 1.74 -4.56
C ALA A 19 -7.79 1.85 -4.88
N GLU A 20 -8.38 0.83 -5.52
CA GLU A 20 -9.81 0.78 -5.82
C GLU A 20 -10.68 0.80 -4.55
N HIS A 21 -10.20 0.20 -3.45
CA HIS A 21 -10.89 0.26 -2.17
C HIS A 21 -10.87 1.67 -1.57
N LEU A 22 -9.70 2.33 -1.56
CA LEU A 22 -9.58 3.72 -1.08
C LEU A 22 -10.44 4.68 -1.90
N GLN A 23 -10.45 4.54 -3.22
CA GLN A 23 -11.32 5.34 -4.09
C GLN A 23 -12.81 5.14 -3.77
N ARG A 24 -13.25 3.89 -3.52
CA ARG A 24 -14.63 3.62 -3.10
C ARG A 24 -14.97 4.19 -1.72
N LEU A 25 -13.97 4.40 -0.87
CA LEU A 25 -14.13 5.08 0.43
C LEU A 25 -14.10 6.61 0.30
N GLY A 26 -13.91 7.16 -0.90
CA GLY A 26 -13.90 8.60 -1.16
C GLY A 26 -12.52 9.24 -1.06
N PHE A 27 -11.44 8.46 -1.07
CA PHE A 27 -10.08 9.00 -1.15
C PHE A 27 -9.66 9.23 -2.61
N ASP A 28 -8.98 10.34 -2.84
CA ASP A 28 -8.18 10.56 -4.03
C ASP A 28 -6.86 9.80 -3.90
N VAL A 29 -6.60 8.86 -4.80
CA VAL A 29 -5.29 8.19 -4.89
C VAL A 29 -4.36 9.11 -5.69
N LEU A 30 -3.42 9.74 -4.99
CA LEU A 30 -2.51 10.74 -5.56
C LEU A 30 -1.33 10.10 -6.27
N GLU A 31 -0.73 9.07 -5.67
CA GLU A 31 0.45 8.40 -6.19
C GLU A 31 0.42 6.89 -5.91
N ARG A 32 1.10 6.13 -6.78
CA ARG A 32 1.26 4.67 -6.69
C ARG A 32 2.71 4.30 -6.98
N ASN A 33 3.26 3.31 -6.28
CA ASN A 33 4.68 2.92 -6.39
C ASN A 33 5.62 4.14 -6.28
N TYR A 34 5.34 5.03 -5.32
CA TYR A 34 6.07 6.27 -5.15
C TYR A 34 7.48 6.00 -4.61
N ARG A 35 8.49 6.58 -5.26
CA ARG A 35 9.90 6.41 -4.88
C ARG A 35 10.53 7.74 -4.52
N THR A 36 11.30 7.73 -3.44
CA THR A 36 12.13 8.86 -3.01
C THR A 36 13.56 8.39 -2.78
N ARG A 37 14.47 9.34 -2.55
CA ARG A 37 15.85 9.03 -2.12
C ARG A 37 15.94 8.30 -0.77
N TRP A 38 14.84 8.27 0.00
CA TRP A 38 14.81 7.72 1.36
C TRP A 38 13.99 6.44 1.49
N GLY A 39 13.29 6.03 0.44
CA GLY A 39 12.47 4.83 0.45
C GLY A 39 11.34 4.86 -0.57
N GLU A 40 10.48 3.85 -0.46
CA GLU A 40 9.35 3.62 -1.36
C GLU A 40 8.03 3.57 -0.57
N LEU A 41 6.94 3.96 -1.21
CA LEU A 41 5.57 3.87 -0.70
C LEU A 41 4.68 3.24 -1.76
N ASP A 42 3.82 2.32 -1.37
CA ASP A 42 2.94 1.65 -2.33
C ASP A 42 1.83 2.57 -2.83
N LEU A 43 1.17 3.31 -1.91
CA LEU A 43 0.13 4.29 -2.25
C LEU A 43 0.22 5.56 -1.40
N VAL A 44 -0.16 6.68 -1.99
CA VAL A 44 -0.45 7.95 -1.30
C VAL A 44 -1.89 8.35 -1.62
N ALA A 45 -2.70 8.64 -0.61
CA ALA A 45 -4.11 8.95 -0.78
C ALA A 45 -4.57 10.14 0.09
N TYR A 46 -5.65 10.81 -0.30
CA TYR A 46 -6.17 11.99 0.39
C TYR A 46 -7.70 11.98 0.45
N ASP A 47 -8.29 12.25 1.62
CA ASP A 47 -9.77 12.30 1.80
C ASP A 47 -10.36 13.72 1.81
N GLY A 48 -9.56 14.73 1.44
CA GLY A 48 -9.94 16.13 1.59
C GLY A 48 -9.46 16.80 2.89
N ARG A 49 -8.94 16.02 3.84
CA ARG A 49 -8.41 16.51 5.13
C ARG A 49 -7.13 15.81 5.57
N THR A 50 -6.99 14.53 5.24
CA THR A 50 -5.95 13.63 5.74
C THR A 50 -5.16 13.06 4.57
N LEU A 51 -3.84 13.26 4.59
CA LEU A 51 -2.92 12.56 3.69
C LEU A 51 -2.52 11.23 4.33
N VAL A 52 -2.76 10.13 3.61
CA VAL A 52 -2.54 8.76 4.07
C VAL A 52 -1.47 8.09 3.20
N PHE A 53 -0.48 7.48 3.86
CA PHE A 53 0.56 6.69 3.22
C PHE A 53 0.31 5.21 3.51
N CYS A 54 0.15 4.40 2.47
CA CYS A 54 -0.22 2.99 2.60
C CYS A 54 0.92 2.07 2.17
N GLU A 55 1.12 1.01 2.96
CA GLU A 55 1.92 -0.16 2.58
C GLU A 55 0.97 -1.32 2.29
N VAL A 56 1.06 -1.92 1.10
CA VAL A 56 0.17 -2.98 0.64
C VAL A 56 0.89 -4.33 0.71
N LYS A 57 0.34 -5.26 1.50
CA LYS A 57 0.84 -6.63 1.58
C LYS A 57 -0.15 -7.61 0.98
N ALA A 58 0.16 -8.12 -0.21
CA ALA A 58 -0.62 -9.16 -0.87
C ALA A 58 -0.11 -10.56 -0.48
N ARG A 59 -1.02 -11.45 -0.07
CA ARG A 59 -0.70 -12.82 0.38
C ARG A 59 -1.73 -13.81 -0.19
N THR A 60 -1.32 -15.06 -0.36
CA THR A 60 -2.19 -16.16 -0.82
C THR A 60 -2.71 -17.04 0.33
N SER A 61 -2.34 -16.74 1.57
CA SER A 61 -2.81 -17.45 2.77
C SER A 61 -2.79 -16.55 3.99
N ASP A 62 -3.68 -16.84 4.94
CA ASP A 62 -3.88 -16.09 6.19
C ASP A 62 -2.98 -16.56 7.35
N ALA A 63 -2.04 -17.48 7.10
CA ALA A 63 -1.20 -18.11 8.13
C ALA A 63 -0.28 -17.14 8.92
N PHE A 64 -0.24 -15.85 8.56
CA PHE A 64 0.62 -14.84 9.17
C PHE A 64 -0.17 -13.60 9.67
N GLY A 65 -1.08 -13.80 10.62
CA GLY A 65 -1.55 -12.77 11.56
C GLY A 65 -2.46 -11.64 11.01
N ALA A 66 -3.27 -11.06 11.90
CA ALA A 66 -4.23 -10.01 11.60
C ALA A 66 -3.58 -8.71 11.06
N PRO A 67 -4.23 -8.00 10.12
CA PRO A 67 -3.73 -6.75 9.55
C PRO A 67 -4.05 -5.58 10.50
N PHE A 68 -3.37 -5.52 11.64
CA PHE A 68 -3.49 -4.36 12.54
C PHE A 68 -2.21 -3.53 12.55
N GLU A 69 -2.40 -2.23 12.73
CA GLU A 69 -1.44 -1.13 12.62
C GLU A 69 -1.19 -0.66 11.18
N ALA A 70 -2.15 0.12 10.66
CA ALA A 70 -1.82 1.24 9.79
C ALA A 70 -0.70 2.03 10.47
N VAL A 71 0.40 2.30 9.76
CA VAL A 71 1.67 2.78 10.32
C VAL A 71 1.50 4.16 10.99
N THR A 72 1.00 4.20 12.21
CA THR A 72 0.88 5.40 13.04
C THR A 72 2.14 5.52 13.88
N GLY A 73 2.98 6.51 13.55
CA GLY A 73 4.07 6.98 14.40
C GLY A 73 5.47 6.78 13.82
N ILE A 74 5.91 5.55 13.60
CA ILE A 74 7.36 5.26 13.43
C ILE A 74 7.89 5.58 12.02
N LYS A 75 7.06 5.50 10.96
CA LYS A 75 7.50 5.90 9.60
C LYS A 75 7.64 7.41 9.42
N ARG A 76 7.17 8.24 10.36
CA ARG A 76 7.21 9.72 10.26
C ARG A 76 8.62 10.30 10.41
N ALA A 77 9.61 9.51 10.83
CA ALA A 77 10.99 9.96 11.00
C ALA A 77 11.86 9.83 9.74
N ARG A 78 11.35 9.23 8.65
CA ARG A 78 12.15 8.91 7.45
C ARG A 78 11.54 9.39 6.12
N ILE A 79 10.35 10.00 6.15
CA ILE A 79 9.69 10.65 5.00
C ILE A 79 9.86 12.15 5.15
#